data_AF-A0A2N2IIR7-F1
#
_entry.id   AF-A0A2N2IIR7-F1
#
_cell.length_a   1.000
_cell.length_b   1.000
_cell.length_c   1.000
_cell.angle_alpha   90.00
_cell.angle_beta   90.00
_cell.angle_gamma   90.00
#
_symmetry.space_group_name_H-M   'P 1'
#
loop_
_entity.id
_entity.type
_entity.pdbx_description
1 polymer ?
#
loop_
_entity_poly.entity_id
_entity_poly.type
_entity_poly.pdbx_seq_one_letter_code
_entity_poly.pdbx_strand_id
1 'polypeptide(L)'
;MLQTRVKAGSGAILVLSLVFAVAYSTLCSFDLVVPSWSPSLNAPSNIAIRVPFGGRIVQTGDKDDPRVAYEPARMVIAPGTVLDGSLASHREALAYESTRRPPTLISLGALFTIYTALSLMLAMYIQRLGQNRLRLLRSQIGVFALVLFMMAVTKGILLFTDLPEYWSPIAAVPLWIALAFDRRSALLINIVMAFLAASLLRFDMMFLAIALVRGMTVILLLMNRRKPMSLLFTGLMGGIASALMYMALATVLEGSFDLMRDLGRLDGSYILSCVGGGVLAGLLATVLRDPVERLLGHVPRDKLLDLTDIEHPLLRKLAHEAPGTWEHSRAMANLAEAASSAIGADALLTRVGAYYHDLGKTVQPTFFVENQGDGPSPHDDLSPEVSADAIMAHVVLGTKILREGGVPEPVVEFAYTHHGTQLVEYFW
;
A
#
# COMPACT_ATOMS: atom_id res chain seq x y z
N MET A 1 21.20 21.55 -8.93
CA MET A 1 20.71 20.31 -8.28
C MET A 1 19.34 19.97 -8.83
N LEU A 2 19.20 18.88 -9.59
CA LEU A 2 17.89 18.32 -9.91
C LEU A 2 17.29 17.80 -8.60
N GLN A 3 16.29 18.49 -8.04
CA GLN A 3 15.53 17.98 -6.89
C GLN A 3 14.62 16.84 -7.36
N THR A 4 15.19 15.65 -7.55
CA THR A 4 14.45 14.43 -7.94
C THR A 4 13.51 13.95 -6.82
N ARG A 5 13.77 14.37 -5.57
CA ARG A 5 13.02 14.00 -4.36
C ARG A 5 12.20 15.16 -3.82
N VAL A 6 11.07 15.45 -4.46
CA VAL A 6 10.09 16.43 -3.94
C VAL A 6 9.48 15.88 -2.64
N LYS A 7 9.83 16.50 -1.51
CA LYS A 7 9.16 16.26 -0.24
C LYS A 7 7.79 16.92 -0.27
N ALA A 8 6.78 16.27 0.30
CA ALA A 8 5.46 16.87 0.40
C ALA A 8 5.52 18.09 1.35
N GLY A 9 5.39 19.30 0.80
CA GLY A 9 5.21 20.51 1.60
C GLY A 9 3.79 20.57 2.19
N SER A 10 3.55 21.50 3.13
CA SER A 10 2.25 21.64 3.80
C SER A 10 1.08 21.83 2.81
N GLY A 11 1.29 22.60 1.74
CA GLY A 11 0.28 22.79 0.68
C GLY A 11 -0.02 21.49 -0.08
N ALA A 12 1.00 20.72 -0.45
CA ALA A 12 0.83 19.44 -1.13
C ALA A 12 0.10 18.42 -0.24
N ILE A 13 0.39 18.40 1.06
CA ILE A 13 -0.29 17.55 2.05
C ILE A 13 -1.79 17.89 2.14
N LEU A 14 -2.13 19.18 2.20
CA LEU A 14 -3.52 19.62 2.26
C LEU A 14 -4.27 19.22 0.98
N VAL A 15 -3.69 19.49 -0.19
CA VAL A 15 -4.30 19.14 -1.48
C VAL A 15 -4.50 17.63 -1.59
N LEU A 16 -3.48 16.82 -1.26
CA LEU A 16 -3.58 15.36 -1.31
C LEU A 16 -4.68 14.83 -0.39
N SER A 17 -4.80 15.38 0.82
CA SER A 17 -5.82 14.99 1.80
C SER A 17 -7.23 15.34 1.31
N LEU A 18 -7.43 16.54 0.76
CA LEU A 18 -8.71 16.99 0.22
C LEU A 18 -9.12 16.15 -0.99
N VAL A 19 -8.19 15.88 -1.92
CA VAL A 19 -8.44 15.04 -3.11
C VAL A 19 -8.84 13.64 -2.68
N PHE A 20 -8.12 13.04 -1.72
CA PHE A 20 -8.48 11.73 -1.19
C PHE A 20 -9.85 11.74 -0.51
N ALA A 21 -10.15 12.76 0.30
CA ALA A 21 -11.43 12.87 0.99
C ALA A 21 -12.60 12.98 0.01
N VAL A 22 -12.48 13.79 -1.05
CA VAL A 22 -13.51 13.87 -2.12
C VAL A 22 -13.70 12.50 -2.79
N ALA A 23 -12.59 11.86 -3.20
CA ALA A 23 -12.64 10.57 -3.88
C ALA A 23 -13.28 9.49 -2.99
N TYR A 24 -12.90 9.45 -1.70
CA TYR A 24 -13.41 8.46 -0.77
C TYR A 24 -14.87 8.73 -0.36
N SER A 25 -15.26 9.99 -0.12
CA SER A 25 -16.68 10.37 0.08
C SER A 25 -17.56 9.92 -1.08
N THR A 26 -17.06 10.13 -2.31
CA THR A 26 -17.75 9.70 -3.53
C THR A 26 -17.87 8.18 -3.57
N LEU A 27 -16.76 7.46 -3.35
CA LEU A 27 -16.74 6.00 -3.29
C LEU A 27 -17.68 5.42 -2.21
N CYS A 28 -17.81 6.10 -1.07
CA CYS A 28 -18.67 5.64 0.00
C CYS A 28 -20.17 5.82 -0.32
N SER A 29 -20.52 6.84 -1.12
CA SER A 29 -21.91 7.34 -1.22
C SER A 29 -22.51 7.23 -2.62
N PHE A 30 -21.73 6.93 -3.67
CA PHE A 30 -22.23 6.92 -5.05
C PHE A 30 -23.39 5.92 -5.26
N ASP A 31 -23.39 4.78 -4.54
CA ASP A 31 -24.45 3.78 -4.65
C ASP A 31 -25.80 4.30 -4.14
N LEU A 32 -25.79 5.32 -3.25
CA LEU A 32 -26.99 5.89 -2.63
C LEU A 32 -27.74 6.85 -3.55
N VAL A 33 -27.08 7.38 -4.59
CA VAL A 33 -27.66 8.38 -5.51
C VAL A 33 -28.14 7.78 -6.83
N VAL A 34 -27.76 6.53 -7.15
CA VAL A 34 -28.17 5.85 -8.38
C VAL A 34 -29.60 5.32 -8.24
N PRO A 35 -30.60 5.86 -8.98
CA PRO A 35 -32.00 5.46 -8.79
C PRO A 35 -32.29 4.01 -9.14
N SER A 36 -31.60 3.46 -10.16
CA SER A 36 -31.74 2.06 -10.55
C SER A 36 -31.22 1.08 -9.50
N TRP A 37 -30.44 1.53 -8.51
CA TRP A 37 -29.96 0.71 -7.40
C TRP A 37 -30.78 0.90 -6.12
N SER A 38 -31.85 1.70 -6.17
CA SER A 38 -32.77 1.82 -5.06
C SER A 38 -33.59 0.52 -4.95
N PRO A 39 -33.57 -0.14 -3.79
CA PRO A 39 -34.38 -1.34 -3.61
C PRO A 39 -35.86 -0.98 -3.59
N SER A 40 -36.69 -1.85 -4.20
CA SER A 40 -38.13 -1.70 -4.26
C SER A 40 -38.82 -3.04 -4.07
N LEU A 41 -40.04 -3.01 -3.51
CA LEU A 41 -40.84 -4.22 -3.30
C LEU A 41 -41.21 -4.84 -4.65
N ASN A 42 -41.22 -6.17 -4.68
CA ASN A 42 -41.56 -6.98 -5.86
C ASN A 42 -40.62 -6.79 -7.07
N ALA A 43 -39.43 -6.24 -6.86
CA ALA A 43 -38.39 -6.12 -7.87
C ALA A 43 -37.08 -6.76 -7.39
N PRO A 44 -36.23 -7.26 -8.31
CA PRO A 44 -34.91 -7.76 -7.95
C PRO A 44 -34.00 -6.61 -7.50
N SER A 45 -33.26 -6.82 -6.41
CA SER A 45 -32.25 -5.85 -5.96
C SER A 45 -31.03 -5.88 -6.88
N ASN A 46 -30.61 -4.75 -7.44
CA ASN A 46 -29.44 -4.71 -8.34
C ASN A 46 -28.08 -4.77 -7.61
N ILE A 47 -28.08 -4.51 -6.29
CA ILE A 47 -26.91 -4.57 -5.42
C ILE A 47 -27.25 -5.36 -4.17
N ALA A 48 -26.22 -5.82 -3.45
CA ALA A 48 -26.40 -6.43 -2.14
C ALA A 48 -26.81 -5.38 -1.11
N ILE A 49 -27.76 -5.74 -0.24
CA ILE A 49 -28.17 -4.90 0.89
C ILE A 49 -27.59 -5.52 2.15
N ARG A 50 -26.76 -4.75 2.85
CA ARG A 50 -26.10 -5.19 4.08
C ARG A 50 -26.57 -4.32 5.24
N VAL A 51 -27.34 -4.93 6.13
CA VAL A 51 -27.70 -4.32 7.40
C VAL A 51 -26.60 -4.70 8.40
N PRO A 52 -25.85 -3.72 8.93
CA PRO A 52 -24.76 -3.96 9.87
C PRO A 52 -25.29 -4.60 11.15
N PHE A 53 -24.37 -5.09 11.99
CA PHE A 53 -24.76 -5.72 13.24
C PHE A 53 -25.58 -4.75 14.11
N GLY A 54 -26.79 -5.15 14.48
CA GLY A 54 -27.69 -4.29 15.23
C GLY A 54 -28.75 -5.06 16.00
N GLY A 55 -29.44 -4.32 16.87
CA GLY A 55 -30.54 -4.83 17.66
C GLY A 55 -31.83 -4.93 16.88
N ARG A 56 -32.42 -6.12 16.86
CA ARG A 56 -33.74 -6.36 16.31
C ARG A 56 -34.73 -6.59 17.43
N ILE A 57 -35.87 -5.92 17.35
CA ILE A 57 -37.00 -6.19 18.23
C ILE A 57 -37.88 -7.23 17.52
N VAL A 58 -37.92 -8.44 18.05
CA VAL A 58 -38.69 -9.55 17.50
C VAL A 58 -39.85 -9.85 18.45
N GLN A 59 -41.08 -9.88 17.91
CA GLN A 59 -42.20 -10.39 18.67
C GLN A 59 -42.11 -11.92 18.71
N THR A 60 -41.92 -12.44 19.91
CA THR A 60 -41.88 -13.88 20.21
C THR A 60 -43.08 -14.22 21.08
N GLY A 61 -43.92 -15.17 20.65
CA GLY A 61 -45.13 -15.52 21.39
C GLY A 61 -46.32 -15.77 20.45
N ASP A 62 -47.35 -16.43 20.99
CA ASP A 62 -48.59 -16.68 20.25
C ASP A 62 -49.44 -15.40 20.20
N LYS A 63 -50.47 -15.35 19.35
CA LYS A 63 -51.33 -14.15 19.20
C LYS A 63 -51.94 -13.63 20.51
N ASP A 64 -52.06 -14.50 21.52
CA ASP A 64 -52.68 -14.21 22.81
C ASP A 64 -51.68 -13.80 23.92
N ASP A 65 -50.36 -14.01 23.75
CA ASP A 65 -49.29 -13.53 24.66
C ASP A 65 -48.05 -13.07 23.86
N PRO A 66 -48.12 -11.92 23.16
CA PRO A 66 -47.00 -11.42 22.39
C PRO A 66 -45.90 -10.92 23.33
N ARG A 67 -44.78 -11.64 23.41
CA ARG A 67 -43.57 -11.16 24.08
C ARG A 67 -42.70 -10.44 23.08
N VAL A 68 -41.89 -9.54 23.58
CA VAL A 68 -40.95 -8.78 22.78
C VAL A 68 -39.55 -9.20 23.20
N ALA A 69 -38.81 -9.82 22.30
CA ALA A 69 -37.42 -10.21 22.48
C ALA A 69 -36.51 -9.27 21.69
N TYR A 70 -35.31 -9.05 22.22
CA TYR A 70 -34.24 -8.38 21.50
C TYR A 70 -33.32 -9.46 20.92
N GLU A 71 -33.20 -9.50 19.59
CA GLU A 71 -32.31 -10.41 18.88
C GLU A 71 -31.22 -9.61 18.17
N PRO A 72 -29.93 -9.89 18.41
CA PRO A 72 -28.87 -9.36 17.57
C PRO A 72 -28.99 -9.97 16.18
N ALA A 73 -29.08 -9.12 15.15
CA ALA A 73 -29.24 -9.57 13.78
C ALA A 73 -28.27 -8.84 12.86
N ARG A 74 -27.64 -9.62 11.98
CA ARG A 74 -26.95 -9.14 10.79
C ARG A 74 -27.61 -9.76 9.58
N MET A 75 -27.79 -8.97 8.53
CA MET A 75 -28.55 -9.39 7.37
C MET A 75 -27.84 -8.98 6.09
N VAL A 76 -27.78 -9.92 5.17
CA VAL A 76 -27.32 -9.70 3.81
C VAL A 76 -28.41 -10.19 2.87
N ILE A 77 -28.91 -9.29 2.02
CA ILE A 77 -29.76 -9.65 0.89
C ILE A 77 -28.87 -9.67 -0.35
N ALA A 78 -28.83 -10.84 -1.01
CA ALA A 78 -28.02 -11.04 -2.21
C ALA A 78 -28.54 -10.19 -3.39
N PRO A 79 -27.64 -9.71 -4.27
CA PRO A 79 -28.05 -9.12 -5.55
C PRO A 79 -28.93 -10.11 -6.33
N GLY A 80 -29.93 -9.59 -7.04
CA GLY A 80 -30.92 -10.36 -7.80
C GLY A 80 -32.10 -10.88 -6.97
N THR A 81 -32.06 -10.80 -5.63
CA THR A 81 -33.16 -11.26 -4.78
C THR A 81 -34.39 -10.37 -4.95
N VAL A 82 -35.56 -10.97 -5.20
CA VAL A 82 -36.84 -10.25 -5.27
C VAL A 82 -37.34 -9.93 -3.87
N LEU A 83 -37.51 -8.64 -3.58
CA LEU A 83 -37.89 -8.18 -2.25
C LEU A 83 -39.39 -8.35 -2.01
N ASP A 84 -39.76 -9.44 -1.33
CA ASP A 84 -41.11 -9.67 -0.82
C ASP A 84 -41.39 -8.92 0.50
N GLY A 85 -42.46 -8.12 0.53
CA GLY A 85 -42.90 -7.37 1.71
C GLY A 85 -43.54 -8.22 2.81
N SER A 86 -43.90 -9.48 2.53
CA SER A 86 -44.37 -10.43 3.54
C SER A 86 -43.25 -10.83 4.51
N LEU A 87 -42.00 -10.86 4.03
CA LEU A 87 -40.83 -11.23 4.81
C LEU A 87 -40.37 -10.06 5.68
N ALA A 88 -40.29 -10.27 6.99
CA ALA A 88 -39.82 -9.26 7.93
C ALA A 88 -38.39 -8.79 7.62
N SER A 89 -37.52 -9.69 7.17
CA SER A 89 -36.15 -9.37 6.80
C SER A 89 -36.06 -8.36 5.65
N HIS A 90 -36.86 -8.54 4.60
CA HIS A 90 -36.89 -7.63 3.45
C HIS A 90 -37.45 -6.26 3.82
N ARG A 91 -38.48 -6.21 4.67
CA ARG A 91 -39.02 -4.95 5.19
C ARG A 91 -37.98 -4.18 6.00
N GLU A 92 -37.21 -4.87 6.83
CA GLU A 92 -36.13 -4.27 7.62
C GLU A 92 -35.00 -3.74 6.73
N ALA A 93 -34.59 -4.50 5.72
CA ALA A 93 -33.58 -4.06 4.76
C ALA A 93 -34.04 -2.81 3.99
N LEU A 94 -35.30 -2.77 3.55
CA LEU A 94 -35.89 -1.59 2.92
C LEU A 94 -35.98 -0.39 3.87
N ALA A 95 -36.35 -0.61 5.13
CA ALA A 95 -36.38 0.43 6.16
C ALA A 95 -34.97 0.97 6.45
N TYR A 96 -33.96 0.10 6.51
CA TYR A 96 -32.57 0.51 6.65
C TYR A 96 -32.11 1.36 5.45
N GLU A 97 -32.43 0.93 4.23
CA GLU A 97 -32.10 1.64 2.98
C GLU A 97 -32.79 3.00 2.88
N SER A 98 -34.03 3.11 3.34
CA SER A 98 -34.76 4.39 3.37
C SER A 98 -34.14 5.40 4.35
N THR A 99 -33.43 4.95 5.39
CA THR A 99 -32.69 5.88 6.27
C THR A 99 -31.45 6.50 5.64
N ARG A 100 -30.94 5.93 4.54
CA ARG A 100 -29.70 6.38 3.87
C ARG A 100 -29.92 6.93 2.47
N ARG A 101 -31.08 6.70 1.85
CA ARG A 101 -31.44 7.16 0.51
C ARG A 101 -32.60 8.16 0.53
N PRO A 102 -32.51 9.32 -0.16
CA PRO A 102 -31.29 9.90 -0.71
C PRO A 102 -30.38 10.42 0.43
N PRO A 103 -29.05 10.46 0.24
CA PRO A 103 -28.16 11.01 1.24
C PRO A 103 -28.40 12.52 1.37
N THR A 104 -28.51 13.01 2.61
CA THR A 104 -28.64 14.46 2.86
C THR A 104 -27.30 15.17 2.64
N LEU A 105 -27.32 16.42 2.17
CA LEU A 105 -26.10 17.24 2.03
C LEU A 105 -25.33 17.37 3.35
N ILE A 106 -26.04 17.44 4.47
CA ILE A 106 -25.43 17.49 5.81
C ILE A 106 -24.66 16.21 6.11
N SER A 107 -25.26 15.03 5.85
CA SER A 107 -24.57 13.76 6.03
C SER A 107 -23.34 13.60 5.13
N LEU A 108 -23.43 14.05 3.86
CA LEU A 108 -22.30 14.03 2.94
C LEU A 108 -21.18 14.97 3.39
N GLY A 109 -21.52 16.17 3.85
CA GLY A 109 -20.58 17.13 4.43
C GLY A 109 -19.90 16.60 5.70
N ALA A 110 -20.64 15.90 6.56
CA ALA A 110 -20.09 15.26 7.75
C ALA A 110 -19.09 14.13 7.39
N LEU A 111 -19.45 13.25 6.44
CA LEU A 111 -18.54 12.21 5.94
C LEU A 111 -17.28 12.81 5.31
N PHE A 112 -17.44 13.83 4.47
CA PHE A 112 -16.30 14.56 3.88
C PHE A 112 -15.38 15.15 4.95
N THR A 113 -15.95 15.73 6.01
CA THR A 113 -15.18 16.29 7.13
C THR A 113 -14.39 15.20 7.86
N ILE A 114 -15.03 14.06 8.15
CA ILE A 114 -14.36 12.90 8.79
C ILE A 114 -13.19 12.42 7.94
N TYR A 115 -13.39 12.24 6.63
CA TYR A 115 -12.35 11.72 5.74
C TYR A 115 -11.24 12.74 5.48
N THR A 116 -11.56 14.03 5.47
CA THR A 116 -10.55 15.11 5.43
C THR A 116 -9.70 15.09 6.69
N ALA A 117 -10.32 14.98 7.88
CA ALA A 117 -9.59 14.91 9.14
C ALA A 117 -8.65 13.69 9.19
N LEU A 118 -9.14 12.50 8.82
CA LEU A 118 -8.34 11.27 8.81
C LEU A 118 -7.18 11.31 7.82
N SER A 119 -7.44 11.75 6.58
CA SER A 119 -6.40 11.84 5.56
C SER A 119 -5.34 12.89 5.92
N LEU A 120 -5.76 14.03 6.47
CA LEU A 120 -4.85 15.06 6.96
C LEU A 120 -4.01 14.55 8.14
N MET A 121 -4.62 13.84 9.11
CA MET A 121 -3.90 13.22 10.21
C MET A 121 -2.87 12.20 9.72
N LEU A 122 -3.23 11.36 8.76
CA LEU A 122 -2.31 10.38 8.17
C LEU A 122 -1.14 11.08 7.45
N ALA A 123 -1.43 12.07 6.61
CA ALA A 123 -0.40 12.80 5.88
C ALA A 123 0.52 13.60 6.81
N MET A 124 -0.03 14.23 7.86
CA MET A 124 0.76 14.90 8.91
C MET A 124 1.63 13.91 9.69
N TYR A 125 1.10 12.74 10.03
CA TYR A 125 1.87 11.67 10.67
C TYR A 125 3.06 11.27 9.79
N ILE A 126 2.81 10.98 8.50
CA ILE A 126 3.86 10.59 7.56
C ILE A 126 4.94 11.68 7.50
N GLN A 127 4.54 12.95 7.42
CA GLN A 127 5.48 14.06 7.30
C GLN A 127 6.33 14.28 8.55
N ARG A 128 5.73 14.17 9.74
CA ARG A 128 6.40 14.47 11.02
C ARG A 128 7.16 13.27 11.58
N LEU A 129 6.56 12.09 11.50
CA LEU A 129 6.99 10.88 12.23
C LEU A 129 7.31 9.70 11.30
N GLY A 130 6.90 9.76 10.03
CA GLY A 130 7.19 8.70 9.06
C GLY A 130 8.67 8.63 8.67
N GLN A 131 9.06 7.48 8.11
CA GLN A 131 10.40 7.24 7.57
C GLN A 131 10.72 8.23 6.43
N ASN A 132 12.00 8.58 6.26
CA ASN A 132 12.45 9.58 5.29
C ASN A 132 11.95 9.35 3.84
N ARG A 133 11.88 8.09 3.40
CA ARG A 133 11.37 7.76 2.06
C ARG A 133 9.86 7.95 1.94
N LEU A 134 9.10 7.65 3.00
CA LEU A 134 7.65 7.82 3.00
C LEU A 134 7.23 9.30 2.97
N ARG A 135 8.12 10.22 3.35
CA ARG A 135 7.92 11.69 3.26
C ARG A 135 7.96 12.23 1.83
N LEU A 136 8.41 11.43 0.86
CA LEU A 136 8.42 11.82 -0.55
C LEU A 136 6.99 11.91 -1.09
N LEU A 137 6.71 12.92 -1.89
CA LEU A 137 5.37 13.15 -2.43
C LEU A 137 4.87 11.96 -3.25
N ARG A 138 5.74 11.36 -4.07
CA ARG A 138 5.44 10.15 -4.85
C ARG A 138 4.98 8.99 -3.95
N SER A 139 5.71 8.74 -2.86
CA SER A 139 5.38 7.66 -1.92
C SER A 139 4.05 7.92 -1.22
N GLN A 140 3.78 9.17 -0.81
CA GLN A 140 2.49 9.54 -0.20
C GLN A 140 1.32 9.36 -1.18
N ILE A 141 1.46 9.85 -2.42
CA ILE A 141 0.48 9.63 -3.49
C ILE A 141 0.24 8.13 -3.68
N GLY A 142 1.31 7.33 -3.72
CA GLY A 142 1.22 5.87 -3.82
C GLY A 142 0.43 5.25 -2.66
N VAL A 143 0.68 5.66 -1.40
CA VAL A 143 -0.09 5.17 -0.24
C VAL A 143 -1.57 5.51 -0.37
N PHE A 144 -1.92 6.77 -0.62
CA PHE A 144 -3.33 7.17 -0.73
C PHE A 144 -4.03 6.50 -1.91
N ALA A 145 -3.32 6.29 -3.03
CA ALA A 145 -3.83 5.54 -4.18
C ALA A 145 -4.11 4.07 -3.84
N LEU A 146 -3.21 3.41 -3.10
CA LEU A 146 -3.38 2.02 -2.67
C LEU A 146 -4.53 1.86 -1.67
N VAL A 147 -4.66 2.81 -0.73
CA VAL A 147 -5.79 2.86 0.21
C VAL A 147 -7.10 2.99 -0.57
N LEU A 148 -7.19 3.96 -1.49
CA LEU A 148 -8.39 4.18 -2.29
C LEU A 148 -8.72 2.98 -3.17
N PHE A 149 -7.71 2.40 -3.82
CA PHE A 149 -7.85 1.18 -4.62
C PHE A 149 -8.42 0.03 -3.80
N MET A 150 -7.85 -0.26 -2.62
CA MET A 150 -8.37 -1.35 -1.78
C MET A 150 -9.76 -1.07 -1.25
N MET A 151 -10.08 0.18 -0.91
CA MET A 151 -11.44 0.53 -0.53
C MET A 151 -12.43 0.33 -1.68
N ALA A 152 -12.03 0.60 -2.93
CA ALA A 152 -12.87 0.36 -4.10
C ALA A 152 -13.09 -1.14 -4.33
N VAL A 153 -12.05 -1.96 -4.16
CA VAL A 153 -12.17 -3.43 -4.17
C VAL A 153 -13.12 -3.90 -3.07
N THR A 154 -12.96 -3.41 -1.84
CA THR A 154 -13.87 -3.72 -0.72
C THR A 154 -15.30 -3.33 -1.05
N LYS A 155 -15.56 -2.10 -1.49
CA LYS A 155 -16.90 -1.62 -1.85
C LYS A 155 -17.50 -2.46 -2.98
N GLY A 156 -16.70 -2.87 -3.96
CA GLY A 156 -17.12 -3.79 -5.03
C GLY A 156 -17.59 -5.14 -4.50
N ILE A 157 -16.83 -5.76 -3.59
CA ILE A 157 -17.25 -6.99 -2.90
C ILE A 157 -18.57 -6.74 -2.15
N LEU A 158 -18.66 -5.64 -1.40
CA LEU A 158 -19.84 -5.34 -0.60
C LEU A 158 -21.11 -5.13 -1.44
N LEU A 159 -20.99 -4.54 -2.63
CA LEU A 159 -22.13 -4.19 -3.48
C LEU A 159 -22.55 -5.30 -4.45
N PHE A 160 -21.60 -6.05 -5.00
CA PHE A 160 -21.86 -6.94 -6.14
C PHE A 160 -21.80 -8.43 -5.77
N THR A 161 -21.49 -8.77 -4.52
CA THR A 161 -21.52 -10.16 -4.05
C THR A 161 -22.31 -10.29 -2.76
N ASP A 162 -22.76 -11.51 -2.50
CA ASP A 162 -23.39 -11.95 -1.24
C ASP A 162 -22.36 -12.46 -0.22
N LEU A 163 -21.08 -12.58 -0.62
CA LEU A 163 -19.98 -12.99 0.25
C LEU A 163 -19.90 -12.12 1.51
N PRO A 164 -19.63 -12.68 2.70
CA PRO A 164 -19.42 -11.85 3.88
C PRO A 164 -18.32 -10.79 3.72
N GLU A 165 -18.48 -9.62 4.35
CA GLU A 165 -17.54 -8.49 4.22
C GLU A 165 -16.10 -8.82 4.62
N TYR A 166 -15.88 -9.87 5.41
CA TYR A 166 -14.55 -10.27 5.86
C TYR A 166 -13.70 -10.90 4.76
N TRP A 167 -14.27 -11.25 3.59
CA TRP A 167 -13.50 -11.59 2.38
C TRP A 167 -12.64 -10.43 1.87
N SER A 168 -12.91 -9.21 2.34
CA SER A 168 -12.17 -8.03 1.93
C SER A 168 -10.66 -8.11 2.23
N PRO A 169 -9.78 -7.98 1.22
CA PRO A 169 -8.34 -8.15 1.40
C PRO A 169 -7.61 -6.87 1.87
N ILE A 170 -8.26 -6.06 2.72
CA ILE A 170 -7.74 -4.77 3.20
C ILE A 170 -6.35 -4.84 3.84
N ALA A 171 -5.96 -6.00 4.39
CA ALA A 171 -4.66 -6.20 5.02
C ALA A 171 -3.48 -6.22 4.02
N ALA A 172 -3.74 -6.26 2.70
CA ALA A 172 -2.70 -6.18 1.68
C ALA A 172 -1.93 -4.85 1.73
N VAL A 173 -2.62 -3.73 1.96
CA VAL A 173 -2.00 -2.39 2.04
C VAL A 173 -1.01 -2.29 3.20
N PRO A 174 -1.39 -2.52 4.47
CA PRO A 174 -0.42 -2.47 5.56
C PRO A 174 0.74 -3.46 5.37
N LEU A 175 0.51 -4.62 4.74
CA LEU A 175 1.57 -5.57 4.42
C LEU A 175 2.58 -4.98 3.40
N TRP A 176 2.11 -4.33 2.34
CA TRP A 176 2.99 -3.60 1.40
C TRP A 176 3.75 -2.46 2.07
N ILE A 177 3.11 -1.69 2.95
CA ILE A 177 3.79 -0.63 3.68
C ILE A 177 4.88 -1.20 4.59
N ALA A 178 4.62 -2.31 5.29
CA ALA A 178 5.58 -2.95 6.17
C ALA A 178 6.79 -3.52 5.41
N LEU A 179 6.59 -3.93 4.15
CA LEU A 179 7.62 -4.39 3.24
C LEU A 179 8.47 -3.24 2.69
N ALA A 180 7.82 -2.20 2.15
CA ALA A 180 8.49 -1.09 1.47
C ALA A 180 9.13 -0.09 2.44
N PHE A 181 8.57 0.06 3.64
CA PHE A 181 9.01 1.05 4.62
C PHE A 181 9.31 0.37 5.97
N ASP A 182 8.47 0.65 6.97
CA ASP A 182 8.64 0.23 8.35
C ASP A 182 7.31 -0.23 8.97
N ARG A 183 7.41 -1.07 10.00
CA ARG A 183 6.24 -1.63 10.69
C ARG A 183 5.40 -0.58 11.42
N ARG A 184 6.01 0.52 11.89
CA ARG A 184 5.30 1.57 12.64
C ARG A 184 4.37 2.35 11.72
N SER A 185 4.85 2.73 10.54
CA SER A 185 4.02 3.37 9.50
C SER A 185 2.90 2.44 9.04
N ALA A 186 3.20 1.15 8.87
CA ALA A 186 2.21 0.13 8.50
C ALA A 186 1.08 -0.01 9.54
N LEU A 187 1.40 -0.02 10.83
CA LEU A 187 0.41 -0.12 11.91
C LEU A 187 -0.56 1.07 11.91
N LEU A 188 -0.05 2.28 11.70
CA LEU A 188 -0.92 3.48 11.63
C LEU A 188 -1.77 3.51 10.38
N ILE A 189 -1.22 3.12 9.23
CA ILE A 189 -2.01 2.96 8.00
C ILE A 189 -3.06 1.86 8.18
N ASN A 190 -2.77 0.79 8.92
CA ASN A 190 -3.77 -0.23 9.25
C ASN A 190 -4.95 0.33 10.06
N ILE A 191 -4.69 1.18 11.05
CA ILE A 191 -5.75 1.83 11.84
C ILE A 191 -6.66 2.65 10.93
N VAL A 192 -6.08 3.45 10.03
CA VAL A 192 -6.85 4.22 9.04
C VAL A 192 -7.62 3.30 8.10
N MET A 193 -6.98 2.26 7.55
CA MET A 193 -7.62 1.28 6.67
C MET A 193 -8.82 0.61 7.33
N ALA A 194 -8.70 0.20 8.59
CA ALA A 194 -9.78 -0.44 9.33
C ALA A 194 -10.95 0.52 9.58
N PHE A 195 -10.66 1.78 9.93
CA PHE A 195 -11.69 2.81 10.10
C PHE A 195 -12.43 3.13 8.80
N LEU A 196 -11.70 3.28 7.69
CA LEU A 196 -12.29 3.49 6.37
C LEU A 196 -13.15 2.27 5.98
N ALA A 197 -12.60 1.05 6.08
CA ALA A 197 -13.35 -0.18 5.78
C ALA A 197 -14.67 -0.28 6.55
N ALA A 198 -14.65 -0.02 7.86
CA ALA A 198 -15.85 0.01 8.69
C ALA A 198 -16.84 1.10 8.26
N SER A 199 -16.36 2.26 7.82
CA SER A 199 -17.22 3.36 7.36
C SER A 199 -18.06 3.00 6.12
N LEU A 200 -17.60 2.05 5.29
CA LEU A 200 -18.39 1.52 4.16
C LEU A 200 -19.68 0.81 4.61
N LEU A 201 -19.74 0.37 5.87
CA LEU A 201 -20.89 -0.25 6.52
C LEU A 201 -21.39 0.61 7.71
N ARG A 202 -21.40 1.96 7.55
CA ARG A 202 -21.84 2.92 8.57
C ARG A 202 -21.10 2.80 9.92
N PHE A 203 -19.79 2.59 9.86
CA PHE A 203 -18.91 2.45 11.02
C PHE A 203 -19.21 1.18 11.85
N ASP A 204 -19.43 0.06 11.15
CA ASP A 204 -19.65 -1.25 11.78
C ASP A 204 -18.45 -1.64 12.66
N MET A 205 -18.71 -1.79 13.97
CA MET A 205 -17.68 -2.06 14.98
C MET A 205 -17.06 -3.44 14.83
N MET A 206 -17.84 -4.42 14.38
CA MET A 206 -17.34 -5.79 14.18
C MET A 206 -16.34 -5.83 13.03
N PHE A 207 -16.66 -5.18 11.91
CA PHE A 207 -15.75 -5.06 10.78
C PHE A 207 -14.50 -4.26 11.14
N LEU A 208 -14.63 -3.18 11.91
CA LEU A 208 -13.49 -2.41 12.43
C LEU A 208 -12.53 -3.30 13.23
N ALA A 209 -13.04 -4.06 14.21
CA ALA A 209 -12.22 -4.89 15.08
C ALA A 209 -11.50 -6.01 14.31
N ILE A 210 -12.21 -6.69 13.41
CA ILE A 210 -11.67 -7.78 12.57
C ILE A 210 -10.59 -7.24 11.63
N ALA A 211 -10.84 -6.09 11.00
CA ALA A 211 -9.88 -5.40 10.15
C ALA A 211 -8.60 -5.01 10.90
N LEU A 212 -8.75 -4.43 12.10
CA LEU A 212 -7.63 -4.05 12.96
C LEU A 212 -6.77 -5.26 13.32
N VAL A 213 -7.38 -6.32 13.87
CA VAL A 213 -6.66 -7.53 14.28
C VAL A 213 -5.95 -8.17 13.09
N ARG A 214 -6.65 -8.34 11.96
CA ARG A 214 -6.07 -8.93 10.76
C ARG A 214 -4.81 -8.17 10.34
N GLY A 215 -4.92 -6.86 10.19
CA GLY A 215 -3.80 -6.04 9.74
C GLY A 215 -2.65 -5.98 10.75
N MET A 216 -2.94 -5.94 12.06
CA MET A 216 -1.90 -6.01 13.09
C MET A 216 -1.15 -7.34 13.02
N THR A 217 -1.87 -8.47 12.90
CA THR A 217 -1.26 -9.81 12.83
C THR A 217 -0.35 -9.94 11.60
N VAL A 218 -0.78 -9.51 10.40
CA VAL A 218 0.08 -9.62 9.21
C VAL A 218 1.35 -8.79 9.33
N ILE A 219 1.29 -7.60 9.98
CA ILE A 219 2.46 -6.74 10.18
C ILE A 219 3.42 -7.35 11.21
N LEU A 220 2.89 -7.84 12.34
CA LEU A 220 3.70 -8.34 13.45
C LEU A 220 4.40 -9.66 13.10
N LEU A 221 3.74 -10.52 12.33
CA LEU A 221 4.27 -11.82 11.92
C LEU A 221 5.15 -11.75 10.66
N LEU A 222 5.33 -10.57 10.06
CA LEU A 222 6.22 -10.38 8.91
C LEU A 222 7.69 -10.49 9.32
N MET A 223 8.19 -11.71 9.48
CA MET A 223 9.58 -11.97 9.91
C MET A 223 10.60 -11.82 8.78
N ASN A 224 10.30 -12.32 7.57
CA ASN A 224 11.27 -12.33 6.47
C ASN A 224 10.70 -11.68 5.20
N ARG A 225 11.10 -10.42 4.97
CA ARG A 225 10.66 -9.58 3.83
C ARG A 225 11.06 -10.13 2.45
N ARG A 226 11.97 -11.12 2.40
CA ARG A 226 12.57 -11.61 1.15
C ARG A 226 11.83 -12.79 0.52
N LYS A 227 11.01 -13.54 1.28
CA LYS A 227 10.37 -14.78 0.78
C LYS A 227 8.89 -14.56 0.44
N PRO A 228 8.43 -14.83 -0.80
CA PRO A 228 7.01 -14.75 -1.19
C PRO A 228 6.09 -15.59 -0.27
N MET A 229 6.53 -16.80 0.09
CA MET A 229 5.80 -17.67 1.02
C MET A 229 5.57 -17.04 2.40
N SER A 230 6.40 -16.08 2.83
CA SER A 230 6.19 -15.35 4.07
C SER A 230 4.94 -14.46 4.01
N LEU A 231 4.57 -13.95 2.84
CA LEU A 231 3.40 -13.08 2.66
C LEU A 231 2.10 -13.90 2.69
N LEU A 232 2.11 -15.05 2.03
CA LEU A 232 0.99 -16.00 2.10
C LEU A 232 0.79 -16.53 3.52
N PHE A 233 1.88 -16.91 4.20
CA PHE A 233 1.82 -17.39 5.58
C PHE A 233 1.29 -16.33 6.55
N THR A 234 1.80 -15.10 6.47
CA THR A 234 1.30 -14.00 7.32
C THR A 234 -0.16 -13.67 7.02
N GLY A 235 -0.59 -13.69 5.76
CA GLY A 235 -1.99 -13.56 5.36
C GLY A 235 -2.89 -14.62 5.99
N LEU A 236 -2.49 -15.90 5.93
CA LEU A 236 -3.22 -17.00 6.57
C LEU A 236 -3.33 -16.79 8.09
N MET A 237 -2.22 -16.45 8.76
CA MET A 237 -2.23 -16.18 10.21
C MET A 237 -3.10 -14.98 10.57
N GLY A 238 -3.09 -13.92 9.76
CA GLY A 238 -3.99 -12.78 9.92
C GLY A 238 -5.46 -13.17 9.75
N GLY A 239 -5.74 -14.08 8.81
CA GLY A 239 -7.05 -14.67 8.62
C GLY A 239 -7.53 -15.43 9.86
N ILE A 240 -6.71 -16.34 10.39
CA ILE A 240 -7.00 -17.13 11.61
C ILE A 240 -7.21 -16.20 12.82
N ALA A 241 -6.32 -15.23 13.05
CA ALA A 241 -6.47 -14.28 14.15
C ALA A 241 -7.77 -13.48 14.05
N SER A 242 -8.13 -13.06 12.84
CA SER A 242 -9.39 -12.34 12.59
C SER A 242 -10.62 -13.23 12.76
N ALA A 243 -10.53 -14.52 12.45
CA ALA A 243 -11.60 -15.49 12.69
C ALA A 243 -11.81 -15.76 14.20
N LEU A 244 -10.72 -15.86 14.98
CA LEU A 244 -10.80 -15.97 16.44
C LEU A 244 -11.41 -14.72 17.06
N MET A 245 -11.03 -13.52 16.58
CA MET A 245 -11.62 -12.27 17.03
C MET A 245 -13.12 -12.20 16.68
N TYR A 246 -13.49 -12.58 15.46
CA TYR A 246 -14.90 -12.66 15.06
C TYR A 246 -15.68 -13.60 15.98
N MET A 247 -15.19 -14.81 16.23
CA MET A 247 -15.82 -15.80 17.12
C MET A 247 -16.02 -15.23 18.53
N ALA A 248 -15.01 -14.57 19.09
CA ALA A 248 -15.08 -13.96 20.42
C ALA A 248 -16.12 -12.83 20.45
N LEU A 249 -16.11 -11.93 19.47
CA LEU A 249 -17.08 -10.82 19.39
C LEU A 249 -18.50 -11.32 19.16
N ALA A 250 -18.70 -12.27 18.25
CA ALA A 250 -20.01 -12.88 18.01
C ALA A 250 -20.54 -13.55 19.29
N THR A 251 -19.70 -14.27 20.03
CA THR A 251 -20.11 -14.88 21.31
C THR A 251 -20.50 -13.82 22.35
N VAL A 252 -19.75 -12.72 22.44
CA VAL A 252 -20.05 -11.61 23.37
C VAL A 252 -21.35 -10.90 23.00
N LEU A 253 -21.59 -10.69 21.70
CA LEU A 253 -22.72 -9.89 21.21
C LEU A 253 -24.01 -10.70 21.04
N GLU A 254 -23.90 -11.97 20.66
CA GLU A 254 -25.02 -12.90 20.40
C GLU A 254 -25.26 -13.89 21.55
N GLY A 255 -24.39 -13.91 22.55
CA GLY A 255 -24.46 -14.80 23.73
C GLY A 255 -24.03 -16.24 23.46
N SER A 256 -24.00 -16.67 22.19
CA SER A 256 -23.51 -17.98 21.77
C SER A 256 -22.98 -17.92 20.35
N PHE A 257 -22.03 -18.79 20.01
CA PHE A 257 -21.56 -18.95 18.65
C PHE A 257 -21.41 -20.44 18.33
N ASP A 258 -22.16 -20.91 17.33
CA ASP A 258 -22.08 -22.28 16.85
C ASP A 258 -21.15 -22.36 15.62
N LEU A 259 -19.92 -22.82 15.86
CA LEU A 259 -18.91 -22.98 14.82
C LEU A 259 -19.34 -23.97 13.73
N MET A 260 -20.02 -25.06 14.09
CA MET A 260 -20.42 -26.09 13.12
C MET A 260 -21.51 -25.56 12.20
N ARG A 261 -22.45 -24.79 12.75
CA ARG A 261 -23.48 -24.10 11.98
C ARG A 261 -22.91 -23.04 11.05
N ASP A 262 -21.92 -22.26 11.49
CA ASP A 262 -21.27 -21.26 10.63
C ASP A 262 -20.51 -21.93 9.49
N LEU A 263 -19.66 -22.92 9.78
CA LEU A 263 -18.87 -23.62 8.77
C LEU A 263 -19.74 -24.44 7.79
N GLY A 264 -20.91 -24.91 8.22
CA GLY A 264 -21.87 -25.58 7.36
C GLY A 264 -22.46 -24.68 6.27
N ARG A 265 -22.42 -23.35 6.46
CA ARG A 265 -22.83 -22.35 5.46
C ARG A 265 -21.65 -21.97 4.57
N LEU A 266 -21.05 -22.93 3.85
CA LEU A 266 -19.81 -22.78 3.06
C LEU A 266 -19.55 -21.36 2.53
N ASP A 267 -20.40 -20.87 1.61
CA ASP A 267 -20.22 -19.57 0.95
C ASP A 267 -20.57 -18.36 1.84
N GLY A 268 -21.43 -18.57 2.85
CA GLY A 268 -21.89 -17.56 3.80
C GLY A 268 -21.15 -17.56 5.14
N SER A 269 -20.17 -18.43 5.34
CA SER A 269 -19.48 -18.61 6.62
C SER A 269 -18.62 -17.40 6.95
N TYR A 270 -18.84 -16.83 8.13
CA TYR A 270 -18.06 -15.70 8.59
C TYR A 270 -16.64 -16.11 8.99
N ILE A 271 -16.46 -17.32 9.51
CA ILE A 271 -15.12 -17.86 9.82
C ILE A 271 -14.31 -18.09 8.53
N LEU A 272 -14.90 -18.74 7.52
CA LEU A 272 -14.24 -18.96 6.24
C LEU A 272 -13.92 -17.64 5.55
N SER A 273 -14.84 -16.66 5.58
CA SER A 273 -14.56 -15.33 5.03
C SER A 273 -13.41 -14.61 5.73
N CYS A 274 -13.26 -14.79 7.05
CA CYS A 274 -12.13 -14.21 7.80
C CYS A 274 -10.79 -14.80 7.34
N VAL A 275 -10.72 -16.13 7.25
CA VAL A 275 -9.52 -16.84 6.77
C VAL A 275 -9.25 -16.52 5.30
N GLY A 276 -10.27 -16.59 4.46
CA GLY A 276 -10.22 -16.33 3.03
C GLY A 276 -9.77 -14.90 2.71
N GLY A 277 -10.29 -13.89 3.39
CA GLY A 277 -9.84 -12.51 3.22
C GLY A 277 -8.39 -12.28 3.66
N GLY A 278 -7.91 -13.01 4.67
CA GLY A 278 -6.50 -13.01 5.06
C GLY A 278 -5.58 -13.65 4.01
N VAL A 279 -5.96 -14.83 3.50
CA VAL A 279 -5.24 -15.52 2.42
C VAL A 279 -5.22 -14.68 1.15
N LEU A 280 -6.36 -14.08 0.77
CA LEU A 280 -6.46 -13.19 -0.39
C LEU A 280 -5.58 -11.95 -0.24
N ALA A 281 -5.50 -11.37 0.96
CA ALA A 281 -4.58 -10.27 1.24
C ALA A 281 -3.11 -10.68 1.06
N GLY A 282 -2.70 -11.85 1.55
CA GLY A 282 -1.34 -12.39 1.35
C GLY A 282 -1.04 -12.71 -0.12
N LEU A 283 -2.03 -13.23 -0.85
CA LEU A 283 -1.93 -13.54 -2.28
C LEU A 283 -1.77 -12.26 -3.10
N LEU A 284 -2.65 -11.27 -2.91
CA LEU A 284 -2.54 -9.97 -3.56
C LEU A 284 -1.22 -9.30 -3.22
N ALA A 285 -0.79 -9.39 -1.96
CA ALA A 285 0.48 -8.82 -1.54
C ALA A 285 1.68 -9.42 -2.28
N THR A 286 1.61 -10.71 -2.59
CA THR A 286 2.62 -11.44 -3.35
C THR A 286 2.57 -11.10 -4.84
N VAL A 287 1.39 -11.19 -5.45
CA VAL A 287 1.21 -11.02 -6.91
C VAL A 287 1.45 -9.58 -7.35
N LEU A 288 1.01 -8.60 -6.56
CA LEU A 288 1.12 -7.18 -6.90
C LEU A 288 2.34 -6.51 -6.26
N ARG A 289 3.32 -7.28 -5.76
CA ARG A 289 4.51 -6.73 -5.09
C ARG A 289 5.23 -5.70 -5.95
N ASP A 290 5.63 -6.08 -7.15
CA ASP A 290 6.41 -5.24 -8.07
C ASP A 290 5.70 -3.95 -8.50
N PRO A 291 4.45 -3.97 -8.98
CA PRO A 291 3.76 -2.73 -9.34
C PRO A 291 3.56 -1.82 -8.12
N VAL A 292 3.34 -2.38 -6.94
CA VAL A 292 3.18 -1.62 -5.71
C VAL A 292 4.51 -0.98 -5.26
N GLU A 293 5.62 -1.72 -5.28
CA GLU A 293 6.94 -1.18 -4.98
C GLU A 293 7.29 -0.02 -5.92
N ARG A 294 7.02 -0.17 -7.22
CA ARG A 294 7.21 0.91 -8.21
C ARG A 294 6.33 2.12 -7.93
N LEU A 295 5.05 1.91 -7.61
CA LEU A 295 4.13 3.00 -7.25
C LEU A 295 4.64 3.76 -6.01
N LEU A 296 5.16 3.04 -5.01
CA LEU A 296 5.73 3.61 -3.79
C LEU A 296 7.12 4.24 -3.98
N GLY A 297 7.72 4.15 -5.18
CA GLY A 297 9.02 4.72 -5.51
C GLY A 297 10.23 3.84 -5.16
N HIS A 298 10.01 2.54 -4.91
CA HIS A 298 11.06 1.55 -4.72
C HIS A 298 11.41 0.85 -6.03
N VAL A 299 12.63 0.30 -6.08
CA VAL A 299 13.06 -0.56 -7.19
C VAL A 299 12.78 -2.01 -6.78
N PRO A 300 12.03 -2.79 -7.58
CA PRO A 300 11.81 -4.19 -7.30
C PRO A 300 13.11 -4.97 -7.18
N ARG A 301 13.14 -5.93 -6.26
CA ARG A 301 14.34 -6.73 -5.99
C ARG A 301 14.85 -7.45 -7.24
N ASP A 302 13.95 -8.01 -8.05
CA ASP A 302 14.34 -8.74 -9.25
C ASP A 302 14.97 -7.81 -10.28
N LYS A 303 14.46 -6.58 -10.41
CA LYS A 303 15.08 -5.55 -11.24
C LYS A 303 16.47 -5.14 -10.73
N LEU A 304 16.70 -5.12 -9.42
CA LEU A 304 18.03 -4.89 -8.87
C LEU A 304 18.98 -6.06 -9.18
N LEU A 305 18.50 -7.30 -9.12
CA LEU A 305 19.30 -8.46 -9.51
C LEU A 305 19.66 -8.43 -11.00
N ASP A 306 18.74 -8.07 -11.89
CA ASP A 306 19.05 -7.89 -13.32
C ASP A 306 20.17 -6.87 -13.53
N LEU A 307 20.18 -5.80 -12.73
CA LEU A 307 21.21 -4.76 -12.80
C LEU A 307 22.55 -5.18 -12.19
N THR A 308 22.62 -6.33 -11.50
CA THR A 308 23.89 -6.92 -11.05
C THR A 308 24.56 -7.81 -12.09
N ASP A 309 23.87 -8.15 -13.18
CA ASP A 309 24.43 -8.98 -14.25
C ASP A 309 25.52 -8.21 -15.01
N ILE A 310 26.74 -8.76 -15.04
CA ILE A 310 27.89 -8.16 -15.73
C ILE A 310 27.64 -8.06 -17.24
N GLU A 311 26.80 -8.95 -17.79
CA GLU A 311 26.41 -8.89 -19.20
C GLU A 311 25.44 -7.74 -19.52
N HIS A 312 24.96 -7.01 -18.51
CA HIS A 312 24.14 -5.83 -18.72
C HIS A 312 24.90 -4.81 -19.60
N PRO A 313 24.29 -4.28 -20.69
CA PRO A 313 25.00 -3.47 -21.70
C PRO A 313 25.80 -2.30 -21.12
N LEU A 314 25.27 -1.64 -20.09
CA LEU A 314 25.95 -0.52 -19.43
C LEU A 314 27.15 -0.96 -18.58
N LEU A 315 27.12 -2.14 -17.95
CA LEU A 315 28.28 -2.66 -17.21
C LEU A 315 29.35 -3.18 -18.17
N ARG A 316 28.94 -3.83 -19.27
CA ARG A 316 29.85 -4.18 -20.36
C ARG A 316 30.53 -2.95 -20.96
N LYS A 317 29.77 -1.88 -21.18
CA LYS A 317 30.32 -0.59 -21.61
C LYS A 317 31.37 -0.08 -20.63
N LEU A 318 31.05 -0.04 -19.34
CA LEU A 318 31.98 0.40 -18.30
C LEU A 318 33.27 -0.43 -18.28
N ALA A 319 33.14 -1.76 -18.29
CA ALA A 319 34.28 -2.67 -18.28
C ALA A 319 35.16 -2.57 -19.53
N HIS A 320 34.58 -2.26 -20.70
CA HIS A 320 35.33 -2.16 -21.96
C HIS A 320 35.94 -0.77 -22.18
N GLU A 321 35.21 0.30 -21.90
CA GLU A 321 35.65 1.67 -22.18
C GLU A 321 36.46 2.30 -21.04
N ALA A 322 36.22 1.88 -19.79
CA ALA A 322 36.91 2.39 -18.59
C ALA A 322 37.20 1.26 -17.58
N PRO A 323 38.13 0.33 -17.92
CA PRO A 323 38.37 -0.89 -17.13
C PRO A 323 38.86 -0.61 -15.70
N GLY A 324 39.63 0.46 -15.49
CA GLY A 324 40.07 0.87 -14.15
C GLY A 324 38.92 1.34 -13.29
N THR A 325 38.02 2.15 -13.86
CA THR A 325 36.78 2.58 -13.19
C THR A 325 35.86 1.40 -12.89
N TRP A 326 35.81 0.38 -13.75
CA TRP A 326 35.05 -0.84 -13.49
C TRP A 326 35.59 -1.57 -12.25
N GLU A 327 36.90 -1.77 -12.15
CA GLU A 327 37.51 -2.42 -10.99
C GLU A 327 37.33 -1.59 -9.70
N HIS A 328 37.45 -0.26 -9.79
CA HIS A 328 37.10 0.65 -8.71
C HIS A 328 35.65 0.45 -8.25
N SER A 329 34.69 0.50 -9.18
CA SER A 329 33.26 0.36 -8.89
C SER A 329 32.94 -1.00 -8.27
N ARG A 330 33.59 -2.07 -8.74
CA ARG A 330 33.43 -3.43 -8.21
C ARG A 330 33.95 -3.54 -6.78
N ALA A 331 35.12 -2.98 -6.50
CA ALA A 331 35.67 -2.94 -5.15
C ALA A 331 34.80 -2.09 -4.21
N MET A 332 34.36 -0.92 -4.69
CA MET A 332 33.49 -0.02 -3.93
C MET A 332 32.15 -0.67 -3.59
N ALA A 333 31.56 -1.42 -4.53
CA ALA A 333 30.31 -2.13 -4.31
C ALA A 333 30.40 -3.14 -3.15
N ASN A 334 31.49 -3.88 -3.02
CA ASN A 334 31.70 -4.83 -1.92
C ASN A 334 31.76 -4.12 -0.56
N LEU A 335 32.51 -3.02 -0.48
CA LEU A 335 32.63 -2.23 0.75
C LEU A 335 31.30 -1.56 1.13
N ALA A 336 30.62 -0.96 0.15
CA ALA A 336 29.36 -0.26 0.36
C ALA A 336 28.22 -1.24 0.73
N GLU A 337 28.19 -2.44 0.13
CA GLU A 337 27.26 -3.51 0.49
C GLU A 337 27.48 -3.97 1.95
N ALA A 338 28.73 -4.20 2.35
CA ALA A 338 29.05 -4.61 3.72
C ALA A 338 28.65 -3.52 4.73
N ALA A 339 28.99 -2.26 4.46
CA ALA A 339 28.65 -1.13 5.32
C ALA A 339 27.13 -0.91 5.43
N SER A 340 26.41 -0.95 4.32
CA SER A 340 24.95 -0.81 4.30
C SER A 340 24.24 -1.97 5.01
N SER A 341 24.72 -3.20 4.84
CA SER A 341 24.19 -4.36 5.56
C SER A 341 24.39 -4.24 7.07
N ALA A 342 25.55 -3.76 7.52
CA ALA A 342 25.88 -3.61 8.94
C ALA A 342 24.93 -2.64 9.68
N ILE A 343 24.40 -1.62 8.98
CA ILE A 343 23.45 -0.64 9.54
C ILE A 343 21.99 -0.97 9.22
N GLY A 344 21.71 -2.12 8.59
CA GLY A 344 20.36 -2.54 8.20
C GLY A 344 19.74 -1.74 7.05
N ALA A 345 20.56 -1.08 6.23
CA ALA A 345 20.13 -0.43 4.99
C ALA A 345 19.95 -1.45 3.85
N ASP A 346 19.45 -0.98 2.70
CA ASP A 346 19.25 -1.84 1.52
C ASP A 346 20.60 -2.13 0.83
N ALA A 347 21.19 -3.25 1.21
CA ALA A 347 22.51 -3.67 0.73
C ALA A 347 22.54 -3.96 -0.77
N LEU A 348 21.47 -4.55 -1.33
CA LEU A 348 21.41 -4.85 -2.75
C LEU A 348 21.28 -3.56 -3.59
N LEU A 349 20.41 -2.63 -3.19
CA LEU A 349 20.31 -1.33 -3.85
C LEU A 349 21.65 -0.57 -3.78
N THR A 350 22.34 -0.64 -2.64
CA THR A 350 23.64 0.02 -2.44
C THR A 350 24.71 -0.58 -3.36
N ARG A 351 24.78 -1.92 -3.45
CA ARG A 351 25.69 -2.64 -4.34
C ARG A 351 25.45 -2.26 -5.80
N VAL A 352 24.19 -2.30 -6.25
CA VAL A 352 23.81 -1.91 -7.61
C VAL A 352 24.16 -0.44 -7.84
N GLY A 353 23.81 0.46 -6.93
CA GLY A 353 24.16 1.88 -7.01
C GLY A 353 25.66 2.10 -7.22
N ALA A 354 26.50 1.38 -6.47
CA ALA A 354 27.95 1.46 -6.60
C ALA A 354 28.48 0.94 -7.95
N TYR A 355 27.87 -0.08 -8.57
CA TYR A 355 28.27 -0.53 -9.91
C TYR A 355 28.10 0.54 -10.99
N TYR A 356 27.09 1.41 -10.83
CA TYR A 356 26.73 2.39 -11.86
C TYR A 356 27.14 3.83 -11.54
N HIS A 357 27.62 4.11 -10.32
CA HIS A 357 27.82 5.49 -9.85
C HIS A 357 28.76 6.30 -10.75
N ASP A 358 29.80 5.64 -11.27
CA ASP A 358 30.85 6.24 -12.08
C ASP A 358 30.69 6.00 -13.59
N LEU A 359 29.52 5.55 -14.05
CA LEU A 359 29.29 5.23 -15.47
C LEU A 359 29.59 6.41 -16.41
N GLY A 360 29.48 7.64 -15.92
CA GLY A 360 29.79 8.85 -16.68
C GLY A 360 31.26 8.98 -17.08
N LYS A 361 32.19 8.32 -16.36
CA LYS A 361 33.62 8.31 -16.71
C LYS A 361 33.90 7.65 -18.07
N THR A 362 32.97 6.82 -18.56
CA THR A 362 33.04 6.23 -19.92
C THR A 362 33.08 7.27 -21.04
N VAL A 363 32.63 8.52 -20.80
CA VAL A 363 32.64 9.55 -21.84
C VAL A 363 34.05 10.10 -22.09
N GLN A 364 34.88 10.22 -21.05
CA GLN A 364 36.27 10.68 -21.14
C GLN A 364 37.16 9.86 -20.18
N PRO A 365 37.39 8.56 -20.44
CA PRO A 365 38.06 7.67 -19.49
C PRO A 365 39.46 8.14 -19.10
N THR A 366 40.19 8.72 -20.07
CA THR A 366 41.58 9.18 -19.92
C THR A 366 41.76 10.34 -18.93
N PHE A 367 40.68 11.04 -18.55
CA PHE A 367 40.69 12.10 -17.52
C PHE A 367 40.60 11.54 -16.09
N PHE A 368 40.56 10.21 -15.91
CA PHE A 368 40.46 9.59 -14.60
C PHE A 368 41.66 8.68 -14.37
N VAL A 369 42.39 8.94 -13.27
CA VAL A 369 43.70 8.32 -12.98
C VAL A 369 43.65 6.79 -12.99
N GLU A 370 42.54 6.19 -12.56
CA GLU A 370 42.40 4.73 -12.55
C GLU A 370 42.40 4.10 -13.96
N ASN A 371 42.11 4.88 -15.01
CA ASN A 371 42.14 4.42 -16.40
C ASN A 371 43.39 4.91 -17.16
N GLN A 372 44.29 5.66 -16.51
CA GLN A 372 45.53 6.11 -17.13
C GLN A 372 46.59 5.01 -17.04
N GLY A 373 47.39 4.89 -18.10
CA GLY A 373 48.61 4.08 -18.09
C GLY A 373 49.84 4.93 -17.78
N ASP A 374 51.03 4.39 -18.04
CA ASP A 374 52.28 5.15 -17.92
C ASP A 374 52.36 6.21 -19.02
N GLY A 375 52.22 7.50 -18.66
CA GLY A 375 52.25 8.62 -19.60
C GLY A 375 51.86 9.96 -18.95
N PRO A 376 51.96 11.08 -19.70
CA PRO A 376 51.49 12.39 -19.24
C PRO A 376 49.97 12.38 -19.05
N SER A 377 49.51 13.03 -17.98
CA SER A 377 48.08 13.16 -17.69
C SER A 377 47.48 14.24 -18.58
N PRO A 378 46.24 14.08 -19.11
CA PRO A 378 45.54 15.17 -19.78
C PRO A 378 45.40 16.42 -18.91
N HIS A 379 45.51 16.28 -17.58
CA HIS A 379 45.45 17.39 -16.64
C HIS A 379 46.73 18.23 -16.58
N ASP A 380 47.87 17.73 -17.06
CA ASP A 380 49.16 18.45 -17.00
C ASP A 380 49.15 19.73 -17.86
N ASP A 381 48.36 19.73 -18.94
CA ASP A 381 48.22 20.83 -19.88
C ASP A 381 46.95 21.68 -19.64
N LEU A 382 46.19 21.38 -18.58
CA LEU A 382 44.91 22.05 -18.28
C LEU A 382 45.01 22.94 -17.05
N SER A 383 44.36 24.11 -17.10
CA SER A 383 44.13 24.90 -15.90
C SER A 383 43.23 24.14 -14.91
N PRO A 384 43.41 24.32 -13.58
CA PRO A 384 42.63 23.62 -12.56
C PRO A 384 41.11 23.70 -12.76
N GLU A 385 40.60 24.84 -13.24
CA GLU A 385 39.18 25.06 -13.50
C GLU A 385 38.64 24.13 -14.60
N VAL A 386 39.41 23.96 -15.68
CA VAL A 386 39.03 23.10 -16.82
C VAL A 386 39.11 21.63 -16.42
N SER A 387 40.12 21.26 -15.63
CA SER A 387 40.24 19.93 -15.03
C SER A 387 39.05 19.62 -14.12
N ALA A 388 38.66 20.57 -13.26
CA ALA A 388 37.51 20.43 -12.38
C ALA A 388 36.20 20.29 -13.17
N ASP A 389 35.99 21.08 -14.22
CA ASP A 389 34.80 20.98 -15.08
C ASP A 389 34.72 19.61 -15.77
N ALA A 390 35.84 19.10 -16.31
CA ALA A 390 35.91 17.79 -16.93
C ALA A 390 35.60 16.66 -15.93
N ILE A 391 36.16 16.75 -14.71
CA ILE A 391 35.86 15.80 -13.63
C ILE A 391 34.37 15.89 -13.27
N MET A 392 33.83 17.07 -12.98
CA MET A 392 32.42 17.22 -12.56
C MET A 392 31.42 16.77 -13.64
N ALA A 393 31.79 16.84 -14.93
CA ALA A 393 30.94 16.43 -16.03
C ALA A 393 30.51 14.96 -15.95
N HIS A 394 31.32 14.06 -15.38
CA HIS A 394 30.96 12.63 -15.29
C HIS A 394 29.66 12.41 -14.52
N VAL A 395 29.36 13.23 -13.52
CA VAL A 395 28.10 13.13 -12.77
C VAL A 395 26.91 13.37 -13.68
N VAL A 396 26.91 14.48 -14.41
CA VAL A 396 25.79 14.87 -15.28
C VAL A 396 25.64 13.88 -16.44
N LEU A 397 26.76 13.54 -17.09
CA LEU A 397 26.78 12.59 -18.21
C LEU A 397 26.38 11.17 -17.76
N GLY A 398 26.84 10.73 -16.59
CA GLY A 398 26.46 9.45 -16.00
C GLY A 398 24.96 9.35 -15.76
N THR A 399 24.34 10.39 -15.19
CA THR A 399 22.87 10.40 -15.02
C THR A 399 22.12 10.33 -16.34
N LYS A 400 22.61 11.01 -17.37
CA LYS A 400 22.01 10.99 -18.71
C LYS A 400 22.06 9.57 -19.28
N ILE A 401 23.24 8.95 -19.29
CA ILE A 401 23.45 7.59 -19.82
C ILE A 401 22.58 6.58 -19.06
N LEU A 402 22.53 6.67 -17.73
CA LEU A 402 21.72 5.75 -16.92
C LEU A 402 20.22 5.89 -17.21
N ARG A 403 19.71 7.11 -17.34
CA ARG A 403 18.29 7.36 -17.67
C ARG A 403 17.95 6.89 -19.09
N GLU A 404 18.83 7.16 -20.06
CA GLU A 404 18.69 6.67 -21.43
C GLU A 404 18.71 5.14 -21.49
N GLY A 405 19.49 4.49 -20.63
CA GLY A 405 19.53 3.03 -20.47
C GLY A 405 18.39 2.44 -19.62
N GLY A 406 17.38 3.24 -19.24
CA GLY A 406 16.21 2.76 -18.48
C GLY A 406 16.53 2.30 -17.05
N VAL A 407 17.64 2.76 -16.48
CA VAL A 407 18.01 2.46 -15.09
C VAL A 407 17.04 3.18 -14.14
N PRO A 408 16.46 2.50 -13.13
CA PRO A 408 15.52 3.12 -12.20
C PRO A 408 16.14 4.29 -11.44
N GLU A 409 15.36 5.35 -11.25
CA GLU A 409 15.84 6.60 -10.61
C GLU A 409 16.57 6.37 -9.27
N PRO A 410 16.14 5.49 -8.35
CA PRO A 410 16.88 5.25 -7.11
C PRO A 410 18.32 4.73 -7.29
N VAL A 411 18.65 4.12 -8.44
CA VAL A 411 20.01 3.72 -8.82
C VAL A 411 20.74 4.90 -9.49
N VAL A 412 20.06 5.64 -10.38
CA VAL A 412 20.57 6.88 -10.99
C VAL A 412 21.02 7.89 -9.91
N GLU A 413 20.32 7.90 -8.78
CA GLU A 413 20.63 8.78 -7.65
C GLU A 413 22.03 8.59 -7.07
N PHE A 414 22.60 7.38 -7.13
CA PHE A 414 23.99 7.16 -6.72
C PHE A 414 24.96 7.94 -7.61
N ALA A 415 24.71 8.00 -8.92
CA ALA A 415 25.60 8.69 -9.86
C ALA A 415 25.67 10.21 -9.65
N TYR A 416 24.62 10.86 -9.14
CA TYR A 416 24.68 12.31 -8.88
C TYR A 416 24.81 12.74 -7.44
N THR A 417 24.65 11.83 -6.48
CA THR A 417 24.77 12.17 -5.06
C THR A 417 26.07 11.71 -4.42
N HIS A 418 26.85 10.84 -5.06
CA HIS A 418 28.01 10.20 -4.42
C HIS A 418 29.12 11.19 -4.02
N HIS A 419 29.33 12.29 -4.77
CA HIS A 419 30.22 13.38 -4.37
C HIS A 419 29.56 14.45 -3.49
N GLY A 420 28.23 14.44 -3.37
CA GLY A 420 27.47 15.43 -2.60
C GLY A 420 27.74 16.87 -3.06
N THR A 421 28.31 17.67 -2.15
CA THR A 421 28.74 19.07 -2.40
C THR A 421 30.21 19.25 -2.02
N GLN A 422 31.02 18.20 -2.18
CA GLN A 422 32.45 18.25 -1.88
C GLN A 422 33.16 19.21 -2.85
N LEU A 423 34.22 19.84 -2.35
CA LEU A 423 35.15 20.58 -3.19
C LEU A 423 35.98 19.57 -4.00
N VAL A 424 36.17 19.83 -5.30
CA VAL A 424 37.13 19.07 -6.10
C VAL A 424 38.51 19.57 -5.71
N GLU A 425 39.26 18.72 -5.00
CA GLU A 425 40.59 19.04 -4.49
C GLU A 425 41.66 18.32 -5.31
N TYR A 426 42.86 18.91 -5.33
CA TYR A 426 44.04 18.27 -5.88
C TYR A 426 44.57 17.22 -4.89
N PHE A 427 44.96 16.04 -5.38
CA PHE A 427 45.65 15.03 -4.58
C PHE A 427 47.17 15.28 -4.69
N TRP A 428 47.78 15.68 -3.56
CA TRP A 428 49.19 16.03 -3.43
C TRP A 428 50.15 14.85 -3.57
#